data_AF-A0A9E2GFC3-F1
#
_entry.id   AF-A0A9E2GFC3-F1
#
_cell.length_a   1.000
_cell.length_b   1.000
_cell.length_c   1.000
_cell.angle_alpha   90.00
_cell.angle_beta   90.00
_cell.angle_gamma   90.00
#
_symmetry.space_group_name_H-M   'P 1'
#
loop_
_entity.id
_entity.type
_entity.pdbx_description
1 polymer ?
#
loop_
_entity_poly.entity_id
_entity_poly.type
_entity_poly.pdbx_seq_one_letter_code
_entity_poly.pdbx_strand_id
1 'polypeptide(L)'
;MISNQVQAVSLITGAGSGGGPHVRSFTTSGTVETNPNKLMAYGTDYRGGVRVATGDIDNDNIDEIITGTGENGGPHLRVFEKDGTQRGIDFFPFDSSFRGGMDVASGDFDGDGKEDIAVSQFSNGQAWVKVYRYNTTKDVLFEQNVFGTPECGATVAMGQLDSDANKELIVGAGNGCSSQIVAYDYQANDTAGTKKSISFYAYDTAIKAGVDVSAGDVDGDGKDEIAASRLKDSLPYIYVFRYNTDHTQLASFKAYGDFQIGANVEMADIDSDGLAEVVTGAGPGGGPQLRAFEYDGTAISALNKAFAYDSGFRGGVDVAAYNPNGSRRDLSDLATYANAYKEYTNEDLENLKRFDIVAIDPYDVPDASFVTELKAAGVIVLAYIDIGEAEIYRSYWDSLDQSLVLQANPDWEGCYYADVNNPAWHNVLLNTEIPYLFEWGDYDGLMMDMLDTVDVLPELKPGMIELVRKIHERYPDLLLVPNRGFSVLPEISSHIDAVKYEGMCATYDFDTQSYYYEDDDNEMAILTSVLEDHNVPVLALDHVDTSTAAGEVMARACYDKARQREQETGFNFIWYANAVTQDLPVWDWLPFSE
;
A
#
# COMPACT_ATOMS: atom_id res chain seq x y z
N MET A 1 21.89 5.15 17.69
CA MET A 1 20.45 4.89 17.49
C MET A 1 19.99 5.88 16.45
N ILE A 2 20.05 5.46 15.19
CA ILE A 2 19.38 6.12 14.07
C ILE A 2 18.28 5.13 13.76
N SER A 3 17.05 5.52 14.06
CA SER A 3 15.86 4.81 13.62
C SER A 3 15.87 4.89 12.10
N ASN A 4 16.22 3.79 11.44
CA ASN A 4 15.91 3.60 10.03
C ASN A 4 14.54 2.94 10.02
N GLN A 5 13.49 3.73 10.22
CA GLN A 5 12.16 3.29 9.80
C GLN A 5 12.21 3.18 8.28
N VAL A 6 11.72 2.06 7.76
CA VAL A 6 11.55 1.83 6.33
C VAL A 6 10.60 2.92 5.85
N GLN A 7 11.10 3.83 5.03
CA GLN A 7 10.35 4.98 4.55
C GLN A 7 9.40 4.49 3.45
N ALA A 8 8.16 4.16 3.83
CA ALA A 8 7.13 3.69 2.91
C ALA A 8 6.71 4.80 1.93
N VAL A 9 6.68 6.05 2.40
CA VAL A 9 6.21 7.20 1.61
C VAL A 9 7.37 8.09 1.16
N SER A 10 7.30 8.48 -0.12
CA SER A 10 8.14 9.45 -0.80
C SER A 10 7.26 10.61 -1.31
N LEU A 11 7.86 11.61 -1.94
CA LEU A 11 7.17 12.77 -2.48
C LEU A 11 7.55 12.94 -3.95
N ILE A 12 6.55 13.05 -4.81
CA ILE A 12 6.74 13.44 -6.21
C ILE A 12 6.51 14.93 -6.33
N THR A 13 7.35 15.59 -7.14
CA THR A 13 7.22 17.03 -7.39
C THR A 13 7.17 17.36 -8.86
N GLY A 14 6.36 18.35 -9.20
CA GLY A 14 6.27 19.00 -10.51
C GLY A 14 6.79 20.43 -10.46
N ALA A 15 7.62 20.83 -11.44
CA ALA A 15 8.06 22.22 -11.52
C ALA A 15 6.88 23.12 -11.90
N GLY A 16 6.70 24.23 -11.19
CA GLY A 16 5.61 25.18 -11.49
C GLY A 16 5.84 26.02 -12.76
N SER A 17 5.02 27.06 -12.93
CA SER A 17 4.99 27.90 -14.13
C SER A 17 6.35 28.55 -14.45
N GLY A 18 6.77 28.50 -15.73
CA GLY A 18 8.08 28.95 -16.20
C GLY A 18 9.18 27.89 -16.09
N GLY A 19 8.93 26.78 -15.39
CA GLY A 19 9.82 25.63 -15.29
C GLY A 19 9.62 24.65 -16.44
N GLY A 20 10.65 23.84 -16.75
CA GLY A 20 10.52 22.70 -17.67
C GLY A 20 9.59 21.61 -17.12
N PRO A 21 9.23 20.58 -17.91
CA PRO A 21 8.33 19.50 -17.49
C PRO A 21 9.02 18.47 -16.58
N HIS A 22 9.78 18.96 -15.59
CA HIS A 22 10.55 18.13 -14.68
C HIS A 22 9.64 17.51 -13.63
N VAL A 23 9.78 16.19 -13.47
CA VAL A 23 9.23 15.45 -12.34
C VAL A 23 10.39 14.82 -11.56
N ARG A 24 10.33 14.90 -10.23
CA ARG A 24 11.37 14.40 -9.32
C ARG A 24 10.76 13.74 -8.09
N SER A 25 11.32 12.61 -7.69
CA SER A 25 11.04 11.98 -6.39
C SER A 25 12.00 12.43 -5.28
N PHE A 26 11.47 12.50 -4.07
CA PHE A 26 12.15 12.88 -2.84
C PHE A 26 11.73 11.95 -1.70
N THR A 27 12.67 11.61 -0.83
CA THR A 27 12.34 11.06 0.49
C THR A 27 11.61 12.10 1.34
N THR A 28 10.89 11.71 2.37
CA THR A 28 10.24 12.63 3.33
C THR A 28 11.26 13.38 4.20
N SER A 29 12.54 12.97 4.15
CA SER A 29 13.69 13.74 4.67
C SER A 29 14.25 14.79 3.69
N GLY A 30 13.64 14.94 2.51
CA GLY A 30 14.00 15.92 1.49
C GLY A 30 15.20 15.54 0.62
N THR A 31 15.61 14.26 0.62
CA THR A 31 16.69 13.77 -0.23
C THR A 31 16.14 13.41 -1.60
N VAL A 32 16.77 13.91 -2.67
CA VAL A 32 16.37 13.56 -4.04
C VAL A 32 16.64 12.08 -4.28
N GLU A 33 15.62 11.35 -4.72
CA GLU A 33 15.75 9.93 -5.07
C GLU A 33 16.30 9.74 -6.49
N THR A 34 16.62 8.50 -6.87
CA THR A 34 17.15 8.22 -8.20
C THR A 34 16.07 7.97 -9.26
N ASN A 35 14.89 7.49 -8.83
CA ASN A 35 13.80 7.08 -9.68
C ASN A 35 12.47 7.74 -9.23
N PRO A 36 11.83 8.56 -10.09
CA PRO A 36 12.44 9.28 -11.20
C PRO A 36 13.17 10.53 -10.71
N ASN A 37 14.47 10.66 -10.99
CA ASN A 37 15.19 11.95 -10.79
C ASN A 37 15.24 12.82 -12.06
N LYS A 38 14.98 12.21 -13.23
CA LYS A 38 15.23 12.83 -14.55
C LYS A 38 14.03 12.76 -15.49
N LEU A 39 12.84 12.49 -14.96
CA LEU A 39 11.64 12.39 -15.78
C LEU A 39 11.31 13.76 -16.38
N MET A 40 11.17 13.78 -17.70
CA MET A 40 10.67 14.90 -18.48
C MET A 40 9.31 14.48 -19.02
N ALA A 41 8.23 14.80 -18.29
CA ALA A 41 6.89 14.27 -18.58
C ALA A 41 6.37 14.70 -19.96
N TYR A 42 6.85 15.85 -20.46
CA TYR A 42 6.47 16.45 -21.73
C TYR A 42 7.70 16.91 -22.54
N GLY A 43 7.46 17.49 -23.72
CA GLY A 43 8.52 18.02 -24.57
C GLY A 43 9.44 18.99 -23.83
N THR A 44 10.76 18.81 -23.96
CA THR A 44 11.77 19.50 -23.14
C THR A 44 11.81 21.02 -23.30
N ASP A 45 11.17 21.57 -24.32
CA ASP A 45 11.03 23.02 -24.55
C ASP A 45 9.77 23.63 -23.92
N TYR A 46 8.86 22.78 -23.41
CA TYR A 46 7.67 23.23 -22.70
C TYR A 46 8.04 23.91 -21.37
N ARG A 47 7.38 25.02 -21.05
CA ARG A 47 7.69 25.84 -19.85
C ARG A 47 6.47 26.15 -18.98
N GLY A 48 5.37 25.44 -19.19
CA GLY A 48 4.15 25.64 -18.39
C GLY A 48 4.16 24.93 -17.04
N GLY A 49 5.18 24.12 -16.77
CA GLY A 49 5.26 23.31 -15.56
C GLY A 49 4.42 22.03 -15.62
N VAL A 50 4.41 21.28 -14.52
CA VAL A 50 3.72 19.99 -14.37
C VAL A 50 2.89 20.02 -13.09
N ARG A 51 1.65 19.56 -13.19
CA ARG A 51 0.83 19.12 -12.05
C ARG A 51 1.01 17.63 -11.85
N VAL A 52 1.13 17.17 -10.63
CA VAL A 52 1.42 15.78 -10.27
C VAL A 52 0.39 15.23 -9.30
N ALA A 53 0.06 13.96 -9.47
CA ALA A 53 -0.64 13.12 -8.50
C ALA A 53 -0.02 11.73 -8.58
N THR A 54 -0.27 10.89 -7.58
CA THR A 54 0.14 9.49 -7.62
C THR A 54 -0.95 8.60 -7.06
N GLY A 55 -0.93 7.35 -7.47
CA GLY A 55 -1.88 6.35 -7.01
C GLY A 55 -1.66 5.02 -7.69
N ASP A 56 -2.03 3.95 -7.00
CA ASP A 56 -2.06 2.58 -7.53
C ASP A 56 -3.28 2.41 -8.47
N ILE A 57 -3.14 2.86 -9.70
CA ILE A 57 -4.24 2.89 -10.68
C ILE A 57 -4.36 1.55 -11.43
N ASP A 58 -3.36 0.68 -11.36
CA ASP A 58 -3.38 -0.64 -12.00
C ASP A 58 -3.57 -1.81 -11.02
N ASN A 59 -3.50 -1.55 -9.71
CA ASN A 59 -3.62 -2.49 -8.61
C ASN A 59 -2.46 -3.49 -8.55
N ASP A 60 -1.23 -3.00 -8.77
CA ASP A 60 0.01 -3.74 -8.53
C ASP A 60 0.63 -3.41 -7.15
N ASN A 61 -0.10 -2.63 -6.33
CA ASN A 61 0.28 -2.13 -5.03
C ASN A 61 1.39 -1.09 -5.06
N ILE A 62 1.86 -0.63 -6.22
CA ILE A 62 2.85 0.45 -6.34
C ILE A 62 2.16 1.67 -6.96
N ASP A 63 2.44 2.86 -6.43
CA ASP A 63 1.90 4.07 -7.03
C ASP A 63 2.49 4.31 -8.44
N GLU A 64 1.61 4.63 -9.39
CA GLU A 64 1.99 5.30 -10.62
C GLU A 64 2.09 6.81 -10.46
N ILE A 65 2.86 7.45 -11.35
CA ILE A 65 3.00 8.90 -11.42
C ILE A 65 2.06 9.44 -12.50
N ILE A 66 1.05 10.20 -12.07
CA ILE A 66 0.08 10.85 -12.94
C ILE A 66 0.51 12.31 -13.12
N THR A 67 0.55 12.76 -14.37
CA THR A 67 0.97 14.12 -14.69
C THR A 67 -0.03 14.84 -15.56
N GLY A 68 -0.17 16.14 -15.29
CA GLY A 68 -0.84 17.08 -16.17
C GLY A 68 0.01 18.28 -16.54
N THR A 69 -0.23 18.83 -17.72
CA THR A 69 0.39 20.09 -18.14
C THR A 69 -0.16 21.27 -17.36
N GLY A 70 0.72 22.13 -16.84
CA GLY A 70 0.33 23.43 -16.27
C GLY A 70 -0.14 24.49 -17.29
N GLU A 71 -0.20 25.75 -16.87
CA GLU A 71 -0.66 26.88 -17.69
C GLU A 71 0.14 27.02 -19.01
N ASN A 72 -0.53 27.42 -20.10
CA ASN A 72 0.00 27.53 -21.47
C ASN A 72 0.27 26.20 -22.20
N GLY A 73 0.11 25.06 -21.52
CA GLY A 73 -0.01 23.75 -22.17
C GLY A 73 -1.44 23.47 -22.63
N GLY A 74 -1.59 22.64 -23.66
CA GLY A 74 -2.88 21.95 -23.86
C GLY A 74 -3.06 20.90 -22.78
N PRO A 75 -4.28 20.66 -22.26
CA PRO A 75 -4.53 19.82 -21.08
C PRO A 75 -4.22 18.36 -21.37
N HIS A 76 -2.94 17.98 -21.29
CA HIS A 76 -2.41 16.70 -21.71
C HIS A 76 -2.14 15.84 -20.49
N LEU A 77 -2.82 14.70 -20.36
CA LEU A 77 -2.66 13.71 -19.30
C LEU A 77 -1.67 12.62 -19.71
N ARG A 78 -0.75 12.26 -18.81
CA ARG A 78 0.17 11.13 -18.96
C ARG A 78 0.40 10.42 -17.64
N VAL A 79 0.54 9.10 -17.71
CA VAL A 79 0.87 8.23 -16.57
C VAL A 79 2.25 7.61 -16.80
N PHE A 80 3.01 7.43 -15.73
CA PHE A 80 4.33 6.81 -15.74
C PHE A 80 4.50 5.82 -14.58
N GLU A 81 5.28 4.76 -14.82
CA GLU A 81 5.78 3.87 -13.76
C GLU A 81 6.78 4.60 -12.85
N LYS A 82 7.16 3.97 -11.73
CA LYS A 82 8.20 4.48 -10.81
C LYS A 82 9.55 4.76 -11.45
N ASP A 83 9.90 4.02 -12.50
CA ASP A 83 11.15 4.23 -13.23
C ASP A 83 11.06 5.36 -14.28
N GLY A 84 9.88 5.96 -14.46
CA GLY A 84 9.58 7.01 -15.43
C GLY A 84 9.20 6.48 -16.83
N THR A 85 8.98 5.18 -16.99
CA THR A 85 8.45 4.59 -18.22
C THR A 85 7.00 5.02 -18.42
N GLN A 86 6.64 5.51 -19.61
CA GLN A 86 5.27 5.97 -19.87
C GLN A 86 4.31 4.78 -20.02
N ARG A 87 3.17 4.86 -19.33
CA ARG A 87 2.16 3.79 -19.27
C ARG A 87 0.85 4.24 -19.91
N GLY A 88 0.37 3.51 -20.93
CA GLY A 88 -1.02 3.44 -21.48
C GLY A 88 -1.81 4.74 -21.78
N ILE A 89 -1.93 5.64 -20.81
CA ILE A 89 -2.61 6.93 -20.87
C ILE A 89 -1.69 8.01 -21.44
N ASP A 90 -2.15 8.58 -22.57
CA ASP A 90 -1.56 9.74 -23.25
C ASP A 90 -2.67 10.40 -24.07
N PHE A 91 -3.40 11.35 -23.50
CA PHE A 91 -4.51 12.03 -24.21
C PHE A 91 -4.87 13.39 -23.62
N PHE A 92 -5.78 14.10 -24.29
CA PHE A 92 -6.32 15.39 -23.84
C PHE A 92 -7.74 15.22 -23.29
N PRO A 93 -7.99 15.32 -21.97
CA PRO A 93 -9.32 15.16 -21.38
C PRO A 93 -10.32 16.28 -21.72
N PHE A 94 -9.81 17.42 -22.18
CA PHE A 94 -10.58 18.58 -22.60
C PHE A 94 -10.15 19.04 -24.00
N ASP A 95 -10.75 20.12 -24.52
CA ASP A 95 -10.35 20.71 -25.80
C ASP A 95 -8.83 20.98 -25.83
N SER A 96 -8.12 20.35 -26.76
CA SER A 96 -6.66 20.48 -26.91
C SER A 96 -6.17 21.91 -27.17
N SER A 97 -7.05 22.85 -27.53
CA SER A 97 -6.77 24.27 -27.67
C SER A 97 -6.88 25.07 -26.37
N PHE A 98 -7.44 24.48 -25.30
CA PHE A 98 -7.45 25.07 -23.96
C PHE A 98 -6.01 25.29 -23.48
N ARG A 99 -5.75 26.41 -22.82
CA ARG A 99 -4.40 26.81 -22.36
C ARG A 99 -4.33 27.12 -20.87
N GLY A 100 -5.39 26.78 -20.14
CA GLY A 100 -5.46 26.94 -18.70
C GLY A 100 -4.65 25.93 -17.90
N GLY A 101 -4.08 24.93 -18.57
CA GLY A 101 -3.52 23.75 -17.91
C GLY A 101 -4.60 22.85 -17.33
N MET A 102 -4.19 21.85 -16.57
CA MET A 102 -5.12 21.01 -15.81
C MET A 102 -4.51 20.61 -14.47
N ASP A 103 -5.39 20.30 -13.54
CA ASP A 103 -5.08 19.72 -12.24
C ASP A 103 -5.43 18.24 -12.27
N VAL A 104 -4.73 17.44 -11.46
CA VAL A 104 -4.84 15.97 -11.46
C VAL A 104 -4.90 15.45 -10.02
N ALA A 105 -5.68 14.40 -9.79
CA ALA A 105 -5.72 13.63 -8.55
C ALA A 105 -6.08 12.17 -8.87
N SER A 106 -5.86 11.26 -7.93
CA SER A 106 -6.36 9.89 -8.02
C SER A 106 -6.96 9.39 -6.72
N GLY A 107 -7.80 8.37 -6.85
CA GLY A 107 -8.47 7.69 -5.76
C GLY A 107 -9.55 6.76 -6.31
N ASP A 108 -9.85 5.67 -5.60
CA ASP A 108 -10.91 4.72 -5.98
C ASP A 108 -12.29 5.38 -5.88
N PHE A 109 -12.75 6.03 -6.95
CA PHE A 109 -13.98 6.81 -6.94
C PHE A 109 -15.19 5.89 -6.94
N ASP A 110 -15.11 4.73 -7.60
CA ASP A 110 -16.24 3.82 -7.76
C ASP A 110 -16.24 2.55 -6.92
N GLY A 111 -15.25 2.39 -6.03
CA GLY A 111 -15.14 1.34 -5.04
C GLY A 111 -14.79 -0.01 -5.64
N ASP A 112 -14.10 -0.04 -6.78
CA ASP A 112 -13.71 -1.27 -7.47
C ASP A 112 -12.32 -1.81 -7.08
N GLY A 113 -11.67 -1.15 -6.13
CA GLY A 113 -10.36 -1.52 -5.60
C GLY A 113 -9.20 -1.09 -6.50
N LYS A 114 -9.44 -0.21 -7.48
CA LYS A 114 -8.39 0.43 -8.30
C LYS A 114 -8.56 1.94 -8.24
N GLU A 115 -7.46 2.68 -8.25
CA GLU A 115 -7.59 4.13 -8.27
C GLU A 115 -8.03 4.67 -9.64
N ASP A 116 -8.98 5.60 -9.61
CA ASP A 116 -9.44 6.37 -10.76
C ASP A 116 -8.67 7.68 -10.90
N ILE A 117 -8.71 8.29 -12.09
CA ILE A 117 -8.01 9.56 -12.36
C ILE A 117 -9.00 10.71 -12.48
N ALA A 118 -8.94 11.65 -11.53
CA ALA A 118 -9.65 12.92 -11.59
C ALA A 118 -8.81 14.00 -12.28
N VAL A 119 -9.46 14.79 -13.14
CA VAL A 119 -8.84 15.93 -13.84
C VAL A 119 -9.76 17.13 -13.88
N SER A 120 -9.19 18.34 -13.82
CA SER A 120 -9.96 19.57 -13.94
C SER A 120 -9.31 20.62 -14.84
N GLN A 121 -10.12 21.54 -15.38
CA GLN A 121 -9.61 22.75 -16.00
C GLN A 121 -9.02 23.68 -14.94
N PHE A 122 -7.69 23.74 -14.84
CA PHE A 122 -7.01 24.39 -13.70
C PHE A 122 -7.21 25.91 -13.63
N SER A 123 -6.90 26.65 -14.70
CA SER A 123 -7.00 28.12 -14.71
C SER A 123 -7.77 28.65 -15.92
N ASN A 124 -8.43 29.80 -15.81
CA ASN A 124 -9.15 30.46 -16.92
C ASN A 124 -10.14 29.52 -17.67
N GLY A 125 -10.65 28.50 -16.98
CA GLY A 125 -11.57 27.50 -17.50
C GLY A 125 -12.90 27.56 -16.77
N GLN A 126 -13.92 26.90 -17.31
CA GLN A 126 -15.27 26.89 -16.74
C GLN A 126 -15.41 25.85 -15.61
N ALA A 127 -14.33 25.50 -14.92
CA ALA A 127 -14.32 24.48 -13.87
C ALA A 127 -14.96 23.15 -14.31
N TRP A 128 -14.69 22.72 -15.55
CA TRP A 128 -15.01 21.37 -15.98
C TRP A 128 -14.09 20.38 -15.27
N VAL A 129 -14.70 19.36 -14.66
CA VAL A 129 -14.06 18.27 -13.94
C VAL A 129 -14.52 16.96 -14.54
N LYS A 130 -13.58 16.01 -14.68
CA LYS A 130 -13.85 14.66 -15.16
C LYS A 130 -13.14 13.62 -14.28
N VAL A 131 -13.75 12.47 -14.07
CA VAL A 131 -13.11 11.30 -13.48
C VAL A 131 -13.13 10.16 -14.49
N TYR A 132 -11.99 9.50 -14.67
CA TYR A 132 -11.79 8.42 -15.62
C TYR A 132 -11.38 7.15 -14.90
N ARG A 133 -12.02 6.04 -15.27
CA ARG A 133 -11.49 4.73 -14.93
C ARG A 133 -10.19 4.47 -15.67
N TYR A 134 -9.20 3.93 -14.97
CA TYR A 134 -7.95 3.48 -15.57
C TYR A 134 -8.15 2.19 -16.37
N ASN A 135 -8.61 2.32 -17.61
CA ASN A 135 -8.77 1.20 -18.53
C ASN A 135 -8.52 1.61 -19.99
N THR A 136 -8.54 0.62 -20.88
CA THR A 136 -8.26 0.84 -22.31
C THR A 136 -9.27 1.79 -22.97
N THR A 137 -10.53 1.75 -22.53
CA THR A 137 -11.63 2.56 -23.06
C THR A 137 -11.69 3.98 -22.47
N LYS A 138 -11.06 4.22 -21.32
CA LYS A 138 -11.07 5.49 -20.56
C LYS A 138 -12.50 5.87 -20.22
N ASP A 139 -13.21 4.97 -19.56
CA ASP A 139 -14.61 5.19 -19.23
C ASP A 139 -14.74 6.41 -18.31
N VAL A 140 -15.71 7.28 -18.60
CA VAL A 140 -15.96 8.49 -17.82
C VAL A 140 -16.94 8.15 -16.70
N LEU A 141 -16.47 8.26 -15.47
CA LEU A 141 -17.26 8.03 -14.25
C LEU A 141 -17.96 9.31 -13.79
N PHE A 142 -17.35 10.47 -14.06
CA PHE A 142 -17.88 11.78 -13.69
C PHE A 142 -17.57 12.81 -14.77
N GLU A 143 -18.52 13.69 -15.10
CA GLU A 143 -18.28 14.88 -15.92
C GLU A 143 -19.25 16.00 -15.57
N GLN A 144 -18.73 17.08 -14.97
CA GLN A 144 -19.54 18.26 -14.64
C GLN A 144 -18.76 19.57 -14.77
N ASN A 145 -19.52 20.65 -15.02
CA ASN A 145 -19.12 22.00 -14.68
C ASN A 145 -19.58 22.29 -13.23
N VAL A 146 -18.64 22.24 -12.29
CA VAL A 146 -18.95 22.21 -10.85
C VAL A 146 -19.43 23.56 -10.31
N PHE A 147 -18.87 24.67 -10.78
CA PHE A 147 -19.15 26.03 -10.26
C PHE A 147 -19.96 26.92 -11.22
N GLY A 148 -20.29 26.43 -12.40
CA GLY A 148 -21.02 27.16 -13.43
C GLY A 148 -20.16 28.17 -14.19
N THR A 149 -20.60 29.43 -14.24
CA THR A 149 -20.08 30.45 -15.17
C THR A 149 -18.97 31.40 -14.67
N PRO A 150 -18.16 31.14 -13.63
CA PRO A 150 -16.90 31.85 -13.50
C PRO A 150 -15.76 31.12 -14.24
N GLU A 151 -14.99 31.85 -15.05
CA GLU A 151 -13.82 31.33 -15.76
C GLU A 151 -12.57 31.37 -14.86
N CYS A 152 -12.61 30.69 -13.71
CA CYS A 152 -11.50 30.62 -12.75
C CYS A 152 -10.85 29.24 -12.64
N GLY A 153 -11.44 28.22 -13.31
CA GLY A 153 -11.00 26.84 -13.20
C GLY A 153 -11.31 26.18 -11.86
N ALA A 154 -10.70 25.04 -11.62
CA ALA A 154 -10.84 24.26 -10.39
C ALA A 154 -9.54 23.53 -10.04
N THR A 155 -9.45 23.07 -8.81
CA THR A 155 -8.48 22.07 -8.33
C THR A 155 -9.25 20.83 -7.87
N VAL A 156 -8.58 19.68 -7.84
CA VAL A 156 -9.21 18.39 -7.47
C VAL A 156 -8.35 17.61 -6.48
N ALA A 157 -9.03 16.91 -5.58
CA ALA A 157 -8.46 15.87 -4.72
C ALA A 157 -9.48 14.73 -4.57
N MET A 158 -9.02 13.58 -4.10
CA MET A 158 -9.87 12.45 -3.74
C MET A 158 -9.55 12.04 -2.30
N GLY A 159 -10.55 11.58 -1.54
CA GLY A 159 -10.34 11.09 -0.18
C GLY A 159 -11.57 10.40 0.38
N GLN A 160 -11.36 9.57 1.39
CA GLN A 160 -12.40 8.80 2.07
C GLN A 160 -13.11 9.66 3.13
N LEU A 161 -14.22 10.31 2.78
CA LEU A 161 -14.90 11.24 3.69
C LEU A 161 -15.97 10.56 4.55
N ASP A 162 -16.61 9.46 4.12
CA ASP A 162 -17.74 8.88 4.87
C ASP A 162 -17.82 7.37 5.09
N SER A 163 -16.67 6.71 4.97
CA SER A 163 -16.45 5.30 5.35
C SER A 163 -17.26 4.30 4.51
N ASP A 164 -17.65 4.65 3.29
CA ASP A 164 -18.11 3.68 2.31
C ASP A 164 -16.91 3.11 1.52
N ALA A 165 -17.13 2.37 0.43
CA ALA A 165 -15.99 1.83 -0.34
C ALA A 165 -15.40 2.88 -1.32
N ASN A 166 -16.09 4.00 -1.53
CA ASN A 166 -15.74 5.00 -2.53
C ASN A 166 -14.90 6.11 -1.86
N LYS A 167 -13.88 6.61 -2.56
CA LYS A 167 -13.26 7.89 -2.23
C LYS A 167 -14.06 9.01 -2.90
N GLU A 168 -14.43 10.06 -2.16
CA GLU A 168 -15.12 11.21 -2.72
C GLU A 168 -14.22 12.10 -3.56
N LEU A 169 -14.79 12.63 -4.65
CA LEU A 169 -14.18 13.70 -5.43
C LEU A 169 -14.40 15.05 -4.74
N ILE A 170 -13.32 15.71 -4.34
CA ILE A 170 -13.30 17.04 -3.73
C ILE A 170 -12.84 18.05 -4.77
N VAL A 171 -13.62 19.12 -4.96
CA VAL A 171 -13.36 20.14 -5.97
C VAL A 171 -13.25 21.52 -5.32
N GLY A 172 -12.10 22.16 -5.53
CA GLY A 172 -11.83 23.53 -5.11
C GLY A 172 -12.00 24.53 -6.25
N ALA A 173 -12.58 25.70 -5.99
CA ALA A 173 -12.69 26.75 -7.01
C ALA A 173 -11.33 27.42 -7.27
N GLY A 174 -10.96 27.56 -8.55
CA GLY A 174 -9.64 28.05 -8.95
C GLY A 174 -9.42 29.56 -8.75
N ASN A 175 -8.20 30.01 -9.05
CA ASN A 175 -7.76 31.37 -8.79
C ASN A 175 -8.60 32.41 -9.56
N GLY A 176 -9.01 33.49 -8.88
CA GLY A 176 -9.97 34.48 -9.38
C GLY A 176 -11.40 34.28 -8.85
N CYS A 177 -11.68 33.13 -8.21
CA CYS A 177 -12.93 32.84 -7.53
C CYS A 177 -12.82 32.90 -6.00
N SER A 178 -13.98 32.97 -5.36
CA SER A 178 -14.08 32.65 -3.93
C SER A 178 -13.75 31.18 -3.71
N SER A 179 -13.25 30.86 -2.52
CA SER A 179 -12.76 29.55 -2.10
C SER A 179 -13.86 28.50 -1.86
N GLN A 180 -14.77 28.35 -2.81
CA GLN A 180 -15.82 27.34 -2.72
C GLN A 180 -15.22 25.95 -2.85
N ILE A 181 -15.61 25.04 -1.95
CA ILE A 181 -15.28 23.62 -1.98
C ILE A 181 -16.59 22.85 -2.10
N VAL A 182 -16.62 21.84 -2.96
CA VAL A 182 -17.76 20.92 -3.16
C VAL A 182 -17.23 19.51 -3.27
N ALA A 183 -17.90 18.54 -2.65
CA ALA A 183 -17.59 17.12 -2.82
C ALA A 183 -18.71 16.34 -3.51
N TYR A 184 -18.33 15.29 -4.22
CA TYR A 184 -19.21 14.37 -4.93
C TYR A 184 -18.89 12.94 -4.55
N ASP A 185 -19.95 12.17 -4.36
CA ASP A 185 -19.92 10.73 -4.24
C ASP A 185 -20.17 10.11 -5.61
N TYR A 186 -19.60 8.93 -5.81
CA TYR A 186 -19.97 8.12 -6.93
C TYR A 186 -21.36 7.52 -6.75
N GLN A 187 -22.08 7.46 -7.87
CA GLN A 187 -23.27 6.66 -7.95
C GLN A 187 -23.27 5.94 -9.29
N ALA A 188 -23.35 4.61 -9.25
CA ALA A 188 -23.34 3.80 -10.45
C ALA A 188 -24.40 4.27 -11.47
N ASN A 189 -23.96 4.51 -12.70
CA ASN A 189 -24.76 5.04 -13.82
C ASN A 189 -25.21 6.51 -13.69
N ASP A 190 -24.67 7.27 -12.73
CA ASP A 190 -24.82 8.71 -12.66
C ASP A 190 -23.48 9.40 -12.96
N THR A 191 -23.24 9.68 -14.25
CA THR A 191 -22.02 10.41 -14.66
C THR A 191 -22.03 11.87 -14.21
N ALA A 192 -23.15 12.37 -13.66
CA ALA A 192 -23.16 13.66 -13.00
C ALA A 192 -22.62 13.53 -11.55
N GLY A 193 -22.59 12.34 -10.96
CA GLY A 193 -22.25 12.13 -9.57
C GLY A 193 -23.30 12.65 -8.60
N THR A 194 -23.43 11.99 -7.46
CA THR A 194 -24.29 12.47 -6.39
C THR A 194 -23.54 13.52 -5.59
N LYS A 195 -23.99 14.77 -5.69
CA LYS A 195 -23.46 15.85 -4.86
C LYS A 195 -23.70 15.52 -3.38
N LYS A 196 -22.64 15.29 -2.60
CA LYS A 196 -22.72 15.17 -1.14
C LYS A 196 -23.16 16.51 -0.55
N SER A 197 -23.58 16.51 0.71
CA SER A 197 -23.97 17.74 1.42
C SER A 197 -22.79 18.66 1.78
N ILE A 198 -21.65 18.55 1.08
CA ILE A 198 -20.52 19.47 1.21
C ILE A 198 -20.62 20.57 0.15
N SER A 199 -20.80 21.80 0.62
CA SER A 199 -20.66 22.99 -0.20
C SER A 199 -20.43 24.21 0.70
N PHE A 200 -19.18 24.61 0.89
CA PHE A 200 -18.83 25.73 1.75
C PHE A 200 -17.73 26.60 1.15
N TYR A 201 -17.45 27.73 1.79
CA TYR A 201 -16.32 28.60 1.42
C TYR A 201 -15.25 28.49 2.50
N ALA A 202 -14.05 28.06 2.14
CA ALA A 202 -12.96 27.88 3.11
C ALA A 202 -12.44 29.21 3.70
N TYR A 203 -12.67 30.32 3.01
CA TYR A 203 -12.19 31.65 3.41
C TYR A 203 -13.28 32.70 3.18
N ASP A 204 -13.01 33.92 3.66
CA ASP A 204 -13.86 35.08 3.36
C ASP A 204 -14.09 35.20 1.85
N THR A 205 -15.37 35.19 1.45
CA THR A 205 -15.78 35.27 0.04
C THR A 205 -15.29 36.53 -0.70
N ALA A 206 -14.85 37.57 0.01
CA ALA A 206 -14.20 38.73 -0.59
C ALA A 206 -12.80 38.40 -1.15
N ILE A 207 -12.14 37.37 -0.63
CA ILE A 207 -10.85 36.88 -1.13
C ILE A 207 -11.11 36.05 -2.38
N LYS A 208 -10.49 36.45 -3.50
CA LYS A 208 -10.65 35.83 -4.82
C LYS A 208 -9.43 35.00 -5.24
N ALA A 209 -8.77 34.39 -4.26
CA ALA A 209 -7.56 33.60 -4.49
C ALA A 209 -7.86 32.18 -4.97
N GLY A 210 -9.12 31.73 -4.97
CA GLY A 210 -9.44 30.31 -5.11
C GLY A 210 -8.82 29.46 -4.00
N VAL A 211 -8.82 28.15 -4.19
CA VAL A 211 -8.16 27.18 -3.31
C VAL A 211 -7.52 26.03 -4.06
N ASP A 212 -6.46 25.50 -3.47
CA ASP A 212 -5.97 24.14 -3.69
C ASP A 212 -6.53 23.24 -2.59
N VAL A 213 -6.81 21.98 -2.88
CA VAL A 213 -7.45 21.05 -1.93
C VAL A 213 -6.69 19.73 -1.85
N SER A 214 -6.70 19.10 -0.67
CA SER A 214 -6.21 17.74 -0.44
C SER A 214 -7.03 17.08 0.67
N ALA A 215 -6.99 15.76 0.75
CA ALA A 215 -7.67 14.97 1.78
C ALA A 215 -6.72 13.96 2.46
N GLY A 216 -7.04 13.57 3.69
CA GLY A 216 -6.26 12.65 4.52
C GLY A 216 -6.71 12.67 5.99
N ASP A 217 -6.72 11.51 6.64
CA ASP A 217 -7.12 11.34 8.04
C ASP A 217 -6.06 11.89 9.00
N VAL A 218 -6.34 13.03 9.65
CA VAL A 218 -5.37 13.68 10.55
C VAL A 218 -5.67 13.44 12.03
N ASP A 219 -6.77 12.75 12.35
CA ASP A 219 -7.22 12.54 13.73
C ASP A 219 -7.49 11.08 14.11
N GLY A 220 -7.31 10.15 13.17
CA GLY A 220 -7.35 8.71 13.35
C GLY A 220 -8.77 8.17 13.47
N ASP A 221 -9.78 8.88 12.96
CA ASP A 221 -11.17 8.44 13.00
C ASP A 221 -11.59 7.58 11.81
N GLY A 222 -10.67 7.35 10.86
CA GLY A 222 -10.88 6.57 9.64
C GLY A 222 -11.59 7.35 8.54
N LYS A 223 -11.71 8.67 8.68
CA LYS A 223 -12.24 9.58 7.66
C LYS A 223 -11.27 10.71 7.41
N ASP A 224 -11.15 11.05 6.14
CA ASP A 224 -10.28 12.11 5.71
C ASP A 224 -10.83 13.50 6.07
N GLU A 225 -9.95 14.32 6.63
CA GLU A 225 -10.12 15.75 6.68
C GLU A 225 -9.87 16.39 5.31
N ILE A 226 -10.32 17.63 5.12
CA ILE A 226 -10.03 18.43 3.93
C ILE A 226 -9.07 19.56 4.28
N ALA A 227 -7.88 19.56 3.68
CA ALA A 227 -7.02 20.73 3.66
C ALA A 227 -7.40 21.65 2.49
N ALA A 228 -7.42 22.95 2.75
CA ALA A 228 -7.57 23.98 1.75
C ALA A 228 -6.42 24.99 1.89
N SER A 229 -5.73 25.26 0.79
CA SER A 229 -4.73 26.32 0.71
C SER A 229 -5.16 27.42 -0.26
N ARG A 230 -4.71 28.66 -0.07
CA ARG A 230 -4.98 29.71 -1.05
C ARG A 230 -3.95 29.66 -2.19
N LEU A 231 -4.41 29.83 -3.43
CA LEU A 231 -3.54 29.86 -4.62
C LEU A 231 -2.77 31.20 -4.73
N LYS A 232 -2.13 31.41 -5.88
CA LYS A 232 -1.18 32.51 -6.17
C LYS A 232 -1.68 33.92 -5.83
N ASP A 233 -0.74 34.85 -5.65
CA ASP A 233 -0.98 36.26 -5.29
C ASP A 233 -1.73 36.46 -3.95
N SER A 234 -1.60 35.51 -3.03
CA SER A 234 -2.29 35.53 -1.74
C SER A 234 -1.40 35.03 -0.60
N LEU A 235 -1.81 35.29 0.65
CA LEU A 235 -1.12 34.74 1.81
C LEU A 235 -1.27 33.21 1.84
N PRO A 236 -0.22 32.44 2.18
CA PRO A 236 -0.15 30.99 2.06
C PRO A 236 -0.80 30.33 3.29
N TYR A 237 -2.05 30.70 3.54
CA TYR A 237 -2.83 30.09 4.60
C TYR A 237 -3.25 28.68 4.20
N ILE A 238 -3.14 27.75 5.14
CA ILE A 238 -3.70 26.41 5.08
C ILE A 238 -4.74 26.30 6.19
N TYR A 239 -5.97 25.91 5.83
CA TYR A 239 -7.03 25.56 6.78
C TYR A 239 -7.33 24.08 6.62
N VAL A 240 -7.51 23.38 7.74
CA VAL A 240 -7.91 21.96 7.78
C VAL A 240 -9.32 21.87 8.35
N PHE A 241 -10.20 21.11 7.70
CA PHE A 241 -11.62 20.99 8.04
C PHE A 241 -12.01 19.53 8.20
N ARG A 242 -12.77 19.22 9.25
CA ARG A 242 -13.42 17.92 9.39
C ARG A 242 -14.56 17.76 8.41
N TYR A 243 -14.70 16.56 7.86
CA TYR A 243 -15.92 16.14 7.15
C TYR A 243 -17.09 16.01 8.14
N ASN A 244 -17.85 17.09 8.31
CA ASN A 244 -19.12 17.07 9.02
C ASN A 244 -20.08 18.14 8.47
N THR A 245 -21.36 18.09 8.85
CA THR A 245 -22.38 19.06 8.41
C THR A 245 -22.05 20.51 8.74
N ASP A 246 -21.21 20.76 9.75
CA ASP A 246 -20.84 22.10 10.20
C ASP A 246 -19.51 22.58 9.57
N HIS A 247 -18.82 21.71 8.82
CA HIS A 247 -17.48 21.91 8.26
C HIS A 247 -16.50 22.51 9.27
N THR A 248 -16.40 21.88 10.45
CA THR A 248 -15.58 22.40 11.56
C THR A 248 -14.13 22.58 11.13
N GLN A 249 -13.64 23.81 11.20
CA GLN A 249 -12.22 24.11 10.98
C GLN A 249 -11.40 23.63 12.18
N LEU A 250 -10.50 22.66 11.97
CA LEU A 250 -9.62 22.10 12.99
C LEU A 250 -8.37 22.96 13.20
N ALA A 251 -7.79 23.47 12.11
CA ALA A 251 -6.53 24.20 12.15
C ALA A 251 -6.47 25.38 11.17
N SER A 252 -5.51 26.29 11.42
CA SER A 252 -5.17 27.39 10.51
C SER A 252 -3.76 27.90 10.76
N PHE A 253 -2.91 27.83 9.73
CA PHE A 253 -1.54 28.33 9.81
C PHE A 253 -1.04 28.87 8.46
N LYS A 254 0.17 29.45 8.45
CA LYS A 254 0.83 29.96 7.24
C LYS A 254 2.04 29.10 6.90
N ALA A 255 2.02 28.44 5.74
CA ALA A 255 3.13 27.57 5.33
C ALA A 255 4.42 28.36 5.03
N TYR A 256 4.31 29.56 4.43
CA TYR A 256 5.45 30.38 3.99
C TYR A 256 5.41 31.80 4.56
N GLY A 257 4.99 31.98 5.82
CA GLY A 257 4.98 33.31 6.45
C GLY A 257 4.14 34.33 5.66
N ASP A 258 4.63 35.57 5.51
CA ASP A 258 3.88 36.68 4.89
C ASP A 258 4.11 36.86 3.38
N PHE A 259 4.76 35.90 2.70
CA PHE A 259 4.95 35.96 1.25
C PHE A 259 3.62 35.76 0.51
N GLN A 260 3.26 36.67 -0.39
CA GLN A 260 2.00 36.58 -1.16
C GLN A 260 2.13 35.68 -2.38
N ILE A 261 2.35 34.38 -2.13
CA ILE A 261 2.65 33.38 -3.16
C ILE A 261 1.65 32.23 -3.18
N GLY A 262 0.75 32.15 -2.20
CA GLY A 262 -0.09 30.98 -1.99
C GLY A 262 0.70 29.71 -1.66
N ALA A 263 0.05 28.56 -1.70
CA ALA A 263 0.68 27.25 -1.62
C ALA A 263 -0.06 26.26 -2.52
N ASN A 264 0.60 25.15 -2.85
CA ASN A 264 -0.06 23.89 -3.20
C ASN A 264 -0.01 22.99 -1.95
N VAL A 265 -1.01 22.13 -1.74
CA VAL A 265 -1.16 21.32 -0.53
C VAL A 265 -1.42 19.86 -0.86
N GLU A 266 -0.82 18.98 -0.08
CA GLU A 266 -0.96 17.53 -0.13
C GLU A 266 -1.09 17.01 1.30
N MET A 267 -1.93 16.01 1.54
CA MET A 267 -2.05 15.33 2.83
C MET A 267 -1.80 13.84 2.66
N ALA A 268 -0.91 13.29 3.49
CA ALA A 268 -0.57 11.87 3.52
C ALA A 268 0.25 11.57 4.78
N ASP A 269 0.27 10.30 5.18
CA ASP A 269 1.15 9.80 6.25
C ASP A 269 2.61 9.72 5.74
N ILE A 270 3.40 10.75 6.02
CA ILE A 270 4.78 10.88 5.53
C ILE A 270 5.83 10.44 6.55
N ASP A 271 5.42 10.19 7.80
CA ASP A 271 6.30 9.70 8.86
C ASP A 271 5.91 8.34 9.46
N SER A 272 4.88 7.72 8.89
CA SER A 272 4.42 6.35 9.15
C SER A 272 3.87 6.16 10.56
N ASP A 273 3.19 7.17 11.09
CA ASP A 273 2.53 7.11 12.41
C ASP A 273 1.04 6.73 12.34
N GLY A 274 0.50 6.57 11.11
CA GLY A 274 -0.89 6.22 10.85
C GLY A 274 -1.83 7.42 10.75
N LEU A 275 -1.33 8.65 10.89
CA LEU A 275 -2.06 9.89 10.66
C LEU A 275 -1.47 10.61 9.44
N ALA A 276 -2.27 11.49 8.84
CA ALA A 276 -1.85 12.28 7.70
C ALA A 276 -1.21 13.61 8.14
N GLU A 277 -0.08 13.95 7.52
CA GLU A 277 0.57 15.23 7.65
C GLU A 277 0.20 16.15 6.49
N VAL A 278 0.42 17.45 6.68
CA VAL A 278 0.26 18.46 5.63
C VAL A 278 1.59 18.78 4.97
N VAL A 279 1.77 18.34 3.73
CA VAL A 279 2.89 18.73 2.86
C VAL A 279 2.46 19.92 2.00
N THR A 280 3.37 20.87 1.81
CA THR A 280 3.13 22.06 1.02
C THR A 280 4.27 22.33 0.04
N GLY A 281 3.87 22.79 -1.14
CA GLY A 281 4.72 23.38 -2.15
C GLY A 281 4.48 24.89 -2.25
N ALA A 282 5.54 25.69 -2.32
CA ALA A 282 5.40 27.13 -2.46
C ALA A 282 4.78 27.46 -3.84
N GLY A 283 3.76 28.31 -3.85
CA GLY A 283 3.09 28.71 -5.10
C GLY A 283 3.92 29.67 -5.97
N PRO A 284 3.41 30.04 -7.16
CA PRO A 284 4.09 30.92 -8.11
C PRO A 284 4.54 32.25 -7.48
N GLY A 285 5.77 32.66 -7.81
CA GLY A 285 6.46 33.80 -7.18
C GLY A 285 7.36 33.38 -6.01
N GLY A 286 7.10 32.21 -5.41
CA GLY A 286 7.96 31.55 -4.43
C GLY A 286 9.06 30.70 -5.08
N GLY A 287 10.09 30.35 -4.31
CA GLY A 287 11.05 29.32 -4.72
C GLY A 287 10.39 27.92 -4.76
N PRO A 288 11.01 26.90 -5.36
CA PRO A 288 10.49 25.53 -5.35
C PRO A 288 10.71 24.85 -3.98
N GLN A 289 10.24 25.50 -2.91
CA GLN A 289 10.46 25.06 -1.53
C GLN A 289 9.33 24.15 -1.08
N LEU A 290 9.69 22.99 -0.51
CA LEU A 290 8.77 22.09 0.17
C LEU A 290 8.80 22.32 1.68
N ARG A 291 7.68 22.07 2.35
CA ARG A 291 7.55 22.04 3.82
C ARG A 291 6.51 21.02 4.24
N ALA A 292 6.73 20.39 5.39
CA ALA A 292 5.77 19.51 6.02
C ALA A 292 5.40 20.02 7.42
N PHE A 293 4.17 19.72 7.82
CA PHE A 293 3.59 20.11 9.09
C PHE A 293 2.66 19.00 9.59
N GLU A 294 2.55 18.86 10.90
CA GLU A 294 1.34 18.30 11.53
C GLU A 294 0.12 19.11 11.07
N TYR A 295 -1.08 18.52 11.15
CA TYR A 295 -2.31 19.21 10.77
C TYR A 295 -2.53 20.55 11.51
N ASP A 296 -2.01 20.68 12.73
CA ASP A 296 -2.11 21.89 13.55
C ASP A 296 -1.15 23.02 13.14
N GLY A 297 -0.25 22.75 12.18
CA GLY A 297 0.77 23.67 11.69
C GLY A 297 2.13 23.56 12.40
N THR A 298 2.31 22.59 13.29
CA THR A 298 3.61 22.27 13.87
C THR A 298 4.56 21.75 12.79
N ALA A 299 5.73 22.36 12.65
CA ALA A 299 6.62 22.10 11.53
C ALA A 299 7.40 20.78 11.70
N ILE A 300 7.32 19.90 10.70
CA ILE A 300 8.08 18.65 10.64
C ILE A 300 9.46 18.91 10.07
N SER A 301 10.48 18.83 10.93
CA SER A 301 11.80 19.41 10.65
C SER A 301 12.57 18.73 9.51
N ALA A 302 12.23 17.48 9.17
CA ALA A 302 12.91 16.67 8.17
C ALA A 302 12.79 17.26 6.76
N LEU A 303 11.60 17.75 6.36
CA LEU A 303 11.36 18.26 5.00
C LEU A 303 11.58 19.79 4.86
N ASN A 304 11.58 20.54 5.97
CA ASN A 304 11.47 22.00 6.00
C ASN A 304 12.66 22.82 5.40
N LYS A 305 13.63 22.17 4.75
CA LYS A 305 14.80 22.82 4.10
C LYS A 305 15.04 22.44 2.64
N ALA A 306 14.16 21.62 2.05
CA ALA A 306 14.35 21.12 0.69
C ALA A 306 13.90 22.13 -0.37
N PHE A 307 14.71 22.27 -1.43
CA PHE A 307 14.30 22.89 -2.69
C PHE A 307 14.23 21.82 -3.76
N ALA A 308 13.06 21.61 -4.36
CA ALA A 308 12.84 20.56 -5.34
C ALA A 308 13.64 20.79 -6.64
N TYR A 309 13.85 22.06 -6.97
CA TYR A 309 14.60 22.52 -8.16
C TYR A 309 15.59 23.62 -7.78
N ASP A 310 16.20 24.26 -8.78
CA ASP A 310 17.12 25.38 -8.58
C ASP A 310 16.51 26.42 -7.63
N SER A 311 17.20 26.78 -6.56
CA SER A 311 16.66 27.68 -5.53
C SER A 311 16.46 29.12 -6.02
N GLY A 312 16.98 29.47 -7.20
CA GLY A 312 16.71 30.71 -7.93
C GLY A 312 15.45 30.66 -8.80
N PHE A 313 14.88 29.47 -9.07
CA PHE A 313 13.60 29.33 -9.77
C PHE A 313 12.47 29.94 -8.94
N ARG A 314 11.48 30.56 -9.60
CA ARG A 314 10.38 31.28 -8.94
C ARG A 314 8.98 30.86 -9.41
N GLY A 315 8.89 29.74 -10.12
CA GLY A 315 7.61 29.20 -10.58
C GLY A 315 6.82 28.46 -9.51
N GLY A 316 7.41 28.26 -8.32
CA GLY A 316 6.86 27.39 -7.29
C GLY A 316 7.13 25.90 -7.55
N VAL A 317 6.43 25.05 -6.81
CA VAL A 317 6.51 23.59 -6.92
C VAL A 317 5.16 22.98 -6.58
N ASP A 318 4.74 22.02 -7.38
CA ASP A 318 3.63 21.11 -7.12
C ASP A 318 4.14 19.85 -6.44
N VAL A 319 3.34 19.23 -5.57
CA VAL A 319 3.75 18.08 -4.76
C VAL A 319 2.61 17.08 -4.62
N ALA A 320 2.93 15.80 -4.63
CA ALA A 320 2.06 14.69 -4.28
C ALA A 320 2.83 13.74 -3.36
N ALA A 321 2.14 13.08 -2.43
CA ALA A 321 2.68 11.91 -1.74
C ALA A 321 2.90 10.79 -2.76
N TYR A 322 3.69 9.79 -2.41
CA TYR A 322 4.07 8.77 -3.38
C TYR A 322 4.53 7.50 -2.70
N ASN A 323 3.95 6.36 -3.06
CA ASN A 323 4.39 5.07 -2.58
C ASN A 323 5.11 4.23 -3.68
N PRO A 324 6.43 4.43 -3.87
CA PRO A 324 7.20 3.71 -4.91
C PRO A 324 7.45 2.22 -4.62
N ASN A 325 7.19 1.79 -3.38
CA ASN A 325 7.50 0.45 -2.88
C ASN A 325 6.22 -0.31 -2.50
N GLY A 326 5.08 0.34 -2.64
CA GLY A 326 3.79 -0.15 -2.19
C GLY A 326 3.56 -0.11 -0.69
N SER A 327 2.29 -0.12 -0.30
CA SER A 327 1.92 -0.27 1.10
C SER A 327 2.13 -1.74 1.46
N ARG A 328 2.61 -2.05 2.67
CA ARG A 328 2.45 -3.43 3.16
C ARG A 328 0.96 -3.74 3.12
N ARG A 329 0.55 -4.74 2.32
CA ARG A 329 -0.88 -5.06 2.15
C ARG A 329 -1.51 -5.23 3.52
N ASP A 330 -2.62 -4.52 3.74
CA ASP A 330 -3.39 -4.69 4.97
C ASP A 330 -4.01 -6.09 4.98
N LEU A 331 -3.69 -6.86 6.01
CA LEU A 331 -4.19 -8.22 6.20
C LEU A 331 -5.34 -8.27 7.23
N SER A 332 -5.82 -7.11 7.69
CA SER A 332 -6.85 -7.00 8.72
C SER A 332 -8.19 -7.64 8.32
N ASP A 333 -8.54 -7.56 7.03
CA ASP A 333 -9.79 -8.08 6.46
C ASP A 333 -9.73 -9.55 6.01
N LEU A 334 -8.59 -10.25 6.22
CA LEU A 334 -8.47 -11.66 5.87
C LEU A 334 -9.50 -12.52 6.63
N ALA A 335 -10.27 -13.32 5.89
CA ALA A 335 -11.27 -14.23 6.44
C ALA A 335 -10.92 -15.71 6.21
N THR A 336 -10.15 -16.02 5.17
CA THR A 336 -9.89 -17.38 4.70
C THR A 336 -8.43 -17.60 4.32
N TYR A 337 -7.90 -18.76 4.72
CA TYR A 337 -6.51 -19.17 4.49
C TYR A 337 -6.45 -20.63 4.03
N ALA A 338 -5.54 -20.94 3.10
CA ALA A 338 -5.17 -22.30 2.75
C ALA A 338 -3.65 -22.52 2.73
N ASN A 339 -3.24 -23.74 3.07
CA ASN A 339 -1.88 -24.25 2.92
C ASN A 339 -1.94 -25.53 2.07
N ALA A 340 -1.13 -25.63 1.02
CA ALA A 340 -1.05 -26.85 0.22
C ALA A 340 0.34 -27.03 -0.40
N TYR A 341 0.98 -28.17 -0.18
CA TYR A 341 2.27 -28.54 -0.78
C TYR A 341 2.10 -29.87 -1.53
N LYS A 342 1.86 -29.78 -2.85
CA LYS A 342 1.59 -30.91 -3.74
C LYS A 342 1.61 -30.46 -5.19
N GLU A 343 1.79 -31.38 -6.13
CA GLU A 343 1.52 -31.11 -7.55
C GLU A 343 0.09 -30.60 -7.76
N TYR A 344 -0.05 -29.39 -8.32
CA TYR A 344 -1.35 -28.73 -8.48
C TYR A 344 -2.04 -29.10 -9.80
N THR A 345 -3.34 -29.32 -9.73
CA THR A 345 -4.23 -29.51 -10.89
C THR A 345 -5.07 -28.26 -11.16
N ASN A 346 -5.74 -28.22 -12.31
CA ASN A 346 -6.71 -27.15 -12.59
C ASN A 346 -7.90 -27.15 -11.59
N GLU A 347 -8.23 -28.29 -11.00
CA GLU A 347 -9.25 -28.36 -9.96
C GLU A 347 -8.76 -27.69 -8.67
N ASP A 348 -7.48 -27.87 -8.33
CA ASP A 348 -6.86 -27.19 -7.19
C ASP A 348 -6.83 -25.68 -7.40
N LEU A 349 -6.52 -25.20 -8.62
CA LEU A 349 -6.56 -23.78 -8.95
C LEU A 349 -7.94 -23.16 -8.64
N GLU A 350 -9.01 -23.78 -9.13
CA GLU A 350 -10.38 -23.29 -8.90
C GLU A 350 -10.79 -23.34 -7.42
N ASN A 351 -10.28 -24.32 -6.66
CA ASN A 351 -10.50 -24.39 -5.23
C ASN A 351 -9.72 -23.30 -4.46
N LEU A 352 -8.47 -23.04 -4.85
CA LEU A 352 -7.62 -22.04 -4.20
C LEU A 352 -8.07 -20.60 -4.49
N LYS A 353 -8.74 -20.34 -5.64
CA LYS A 353 -9.38 -19.05 -5.95
C LYS A 353 -10.46 -18.60 -4.95
N ARG A 354 -10.86 -19.47 -4.01
CA ARG A 354 -11.91 -19.20 -3.02
C ARG A 354 -11.36 -18.62 -1.70
N PHE A 355 -10.06 -18.45 -1.61
CA PHE A 355 -9.36 -18.02 -0.39
C PHE A 355 -8.81 -16.62 -0.55
N ASP A 356 -8.73 -15.89 0.55
CA ASP A 356 -8.11 -14.57 0.57
C ASP A 356 -6.57 -14.70 0.52
N ILE A 357 -6.02 -15.72 1.18
CA ILE A 357 -4.57 -15.99 1.20
C ILE A 357 -4.24 -17.49 1.10
N VAL A 358 -3.23 -17.83 0.31
CA VAL A 358 -2.76 -19.21 0.11
C VAL A 358 -1.23 -19.31 0.22
N ALA A 359 -0.75 -20.35 0.89
CA ALA A 359 0.66 -20.73 0.91
C ALA A 359 0.88 -22.00 0.06
N ILE A 360 1.77 -21.91 -0.93
CA ILE A 360 2.06 -22.96 -1.91
C ILE A 360 3.57 -23.11 -2.12
N ASP A 361 4.04 -24.31 -2.51
CA ASP A 361 5.47 -24.52 -2.85
C ASP A 361 5.70 -24.18 -4.33
N PRO A 362 6.58 -23.21 -4.65
CA PRO A 362 6.88 -22.84 -6.03
C PRO A 362 7.41 -23.99 -6.90
N TYR A 363 8.00 -25.04 -6.32
CA TYR A 363 8.53 -26.19 -7.08
C TYR A 363 7.42 -27.14 -7.55
N ASP A 364 6.24 -27.08 -6.93
CA ASP A 364 5.09 -27.88 -7.31
C ASP A 364 4.16 -27.16 -8.30
N VAL A 365 4.39 -25.86 -8.53
CA VAL A 365 3.60 -25.04 -9.44
C VAL A 365 3.84 -25.46 -10.90
N PRO A 366 2.77 -25.72 -11.70
CA PRO A 366 2.93 -26.17 -13.09
C PRO A 366 3.69 -25.17 -13.97
N ASP A 367 3.34 -23.88 -13.85
CA ASP A 367 4.02 -22.74 -14.45
C ASP A 367 3.52 -21.43 -13.82
N ALA A 368 4.20 -20.31 -14.12
CA ALA A 368 3.89 -18.99 -13.56
C ALA A 368 2.47 -18.47 -13.83
N SER A 369 1.75 -19.02 -14.81
CA SER A 369 0.36 -18.61 -15.06
C SER A 369 -0.59 -19.06 -13.96
N PHE A 370 -0.26 -20.12 -13.23
CA PHE A 370 -1.05 -20.59 -12.08
C PHE A 370 -1.14 -19.52 -10.99
N VAL A 371 -0.01 -18.92 -10.62
CA VAL A 371 0.06 -17.82 -9.64
C VAL A 371 -0.63 -16.57 -10.18
N THR A 372 -0.44 -16.27 -11.47
CA THR A 372 -1.10 -15.13 -12.12
C THR A 372 -2.64 -15.25 -12.07
N GLU A 373 -3.18 -16.46 -12.26
CA GLU A 373 -4.62 -16.71 -12.21
C GLU A 373 -5.20 -16.65 -10.80
N LEU A 374 -4.45 -17.05 -9.78
CA LEU A 374 -4.83 -16.85 -8.38
C LEU A 374 -4.91 -15.36 -8.03
N LYS A 375 -3.86 -14.61 -8.36
CA LYS A 375 -3.82 -13.16 -8.13
C LYS A 375 -4.91 -12.41 -8.88
N ALA A 376 -5.21 -12.80 -10.11
CA ALA A 376 -6.31 -12.23 -10.89
C ALA A 376 -7.69 -12.48 -10.25
N ALA A 377 -7.82 -13.46 -9.36
CA ALA A 377 -9.02 -13.72 -8.57
C ALA A 377 -9.02 -12.99 -7.21
N GLY A 378 -8.01 -12.16 -6.93
CA GLY A 378 -7.87 -11.43 -5.66
C GLY A 378 -7.16 -12.20 -4.54
N VAL A 379 -6.60 -13.38 -4.84
CA VAL A 379 -5.90 -14.20 -3.83
C VAL A 379 -4.49 -13.68 -3.57
N ILE A 380 -4.12 -13.53 -2.29
CA ILE A 380 -2.73 -13.30 -1.85
C ILE A 380 -1.97 -14.64 -1.90
N VAL A 381 -0.84 -14.70 -2.62
CA VAL A 381 -0.09 -15.94 -2.81
C VAL A 381 1.29 -15.87 -2.15
N LEU A 382 1.51 -16.71 -1.14
CA LEU A 382 2.78 -16.85 -0.43
C LEU A 382 3.59 -18.03 -1.01
N ALA A 383 4.85 -17.78 -1.35
CA ALA A 383 5.82 -18.81 -1.69
C ALA A 383 6.36 -19.46 -0.41
N TYR A 384 6.21 -20.77 -0.28
CA TYR A 384 6.87 -21.53 0.77
C TYR A 384 8.39 -21.52 0.60
N ILE A 385 9.09 -21.33 1.71
CA ILE A 385 10.55 -21.41 1.78
C ILE A 385 10.99 -21.86 3.16
N ASP A 386 11.87 -22.86 3.21
CA ASP A 386 12.60 -23.20 4.44
C ASP A 386 13.83 -22.29 4.60
N ILE A 387 13.90 -21.56 5.72
CA ILE A 387 15.03 -20.67 6.02
C ILE A 387 15.97 -21.21 7.10
N GLY A 388 15.55 -22.27 7.80
CA GLY A 388 16.28 -22.93 8.89
C GLY A 388 16.98 -24.23 8.48
N GLU A 389 16.58 -24.85 7.38
CA GLU A 389 17.14 -26.08 6.85
C GLU A 389 17.56 -25.96 5.38
N ALA A 390 18.50 -26.83 5.00
CA ALA A 390 18.93 -27.08 3.64
C ALA A 390 18.27 -28.36 3.13
N GLU A 391 17.56 -28.24 2.02
CA GLU A 391 16.77 -29.32 1.42
C GLU A 391 17.42 -29.80 0.12
N ILE A 392 17.57 -31.12 -0.04
CA ILE A 392 18.37 -31.70 -1.14
C ILE A 392 17.84 -31.45 -2.56
N TYR A 393 16.60 -31.01 -2.68
CA TYR A 393 15.91 -30.83 -3.96
C TYR A 393 15.83 -29.36 -4.40
N ARG A 394 16.29 -28.41 -3.57
CA ARG A 394 16.27 -26.97 -3.86
C ARG A 394 17.37 -26.56 -4.86
N SER A 395 17.16 -25.42 -5.51
CA SER A 395 17.96 -24.89 -6.62
C SER A 395 19.44 -24.74 -6.27
N TYR A 396 19.72 -24.43 -5.00
CA TYR A 396 21.06 -24.21 -4.51
C TYR A 396 21.84 -25.49 -4.21
N TRP A 397 21.19 -26.65 -4.01
CA TRP A 397 21.79 -27.83 -3.37
C TRP A 397 23.11 -28.28 -4.02
N ASP A 398 23.12 -28.45 -5.34
CA ASP A 398 24.29 -28.91 -6.10
C ASP A 398 25.49 -27.94 -6.03
N SER A 399 25.21 -26.66 -5.72
CA SER A 399 26.20 -25.59 -5.60
C SER A 399 26.50 -25.18 -4.16
N LEU A 400 25.77 -25.75 -3.19
CA LEU A 400 25.84 -25.36 -1.78
C LEU A 400 27.19 -25.76 -1.17
N ASP A 401 27.82 -24.81 -0.48
CA ASP A 401 28.97 -25.12 0.37
C ASP A 401 28.49 -26.02 1.51
N GLN A 402 28.88 -27.30 1.45
CA GLN A 402 28.48 -28.32 2.41
C GLN A 402 28.96 -28.04 3.85
N SER A 403 29.83 -27.04 4.07
CA SER A 403 30.14 -26.57 5.42
C SER A 403 29.00 -25.79 6.09
N LEU A 404 27.98 -25.38 5.33
CA LEU A 404 26.75 -24.74 5.83
C LEU A 404 25.70 -25.74 6.30
N VAL A 405 25.87 -27.02 5.98
CA VAL A 405 24.94 -28.10 6.31
C VAL A 405 25.35 -28.72 7.64
N LEU A 406 24.45 -28.70 8.62
CA LEU A 406 24.67 -29.26 9.97
C LEU A 406 24.17 -30.72 10.02
N GLN A 407 23.53 -31.09 11.11
CA GLN A 407 22.94 -32.42 11.31
C GLN A 407 21.65 -32.60 10.49
N ALA A 408 21.36 -33.84 10.10
CA ALA A 408 20.09 -34.18 9.45
C ALA A 408 18.92 -33.97 10.41
N ASN A 409 17.79 -33.52 9.88
CA ASN A 409 16.53 -33.56 10.60
C ASN A 409 16.06 -35.03 10.69
N PRO A 410 15.82 -35.57 11.90
CA PRO A 410 15.38 -36.96 12.05
C PRO A 410 13.98 -37.24 11.51
N ASP A 411 13.14 -36.22 11.40
CA ASP A 411 11.73 -36.34 11.03
C ASP A 411 11.51 -36.16 9.52
N TRP A 412 12.42 -35.44 8.84
CA TRP A 412 12.31 -35.11 7.42
C TRP A 412 13.52 -35.60 6.61
N GLU A 413 13.35 -36.70 5.87
CA GLU A 413 14.40 -37.28 5.03
C GLU A 413 14.82 -36.30 3.92
N GLY A 414 16.11 -35.97 3.87
CA GLY A 414 16.65 -35.04 2.87
C GLY A 414 16.68 -33.59 3.33
N CYS A 415 16.28 -33.30 4.56
CA CYS A 415 16.38 -31.97 5.17
C CYS A 415 17.46 -31.98 6.27
N TYR A 416 18.22 -30.88 6.33
CA TYR A 416 19.36 -30.75 7.22
C TYR A 416 19.38 -29.35 7.82
N TYR A 417 19.54 -29.21 9.14
CA TYR A 417 19.66 -27.89 9.76
C TYR A 417 20.79 -27.08 9.10
N ALA A 418 20.56 -25.79 8.84
CA ALA A 418 21.53 -24.91 8.23
C ALA A 418 22.28 -24.06 9.28
N ASP A 419 23.55 -23.72 9.01
CA ASP A 419 24.30 -22.77 9.83
C ASP A 419 23.82 -21.33 9.55
N VAL A 420 22.67 -20.97 10.11
CA VAL A 420 22.07 -19.64 9.94
C VAL A 420 22.87 -18.52 10.59
N ASN A 421 23.90 -18.81 11.39
CA ASN A 421 24.85 -17.79 11.85
C ASN A 421 25.86 -17.40 10.76
N ASN A 422 26.02 -18.23 9.73
CA ASN A 422 26.96 -18.00 8.66
C ASN A 422 26.34 -17.11 7.57
N PRO A 423 26.91 -15.92 7.28
CA PRO A 423 26.40 -15.03 6.23
C PRO A 423 26.35 -15.67 4.83
N ALA A 424 27.11 -16.75 4.59
CA ALA A 424 27.02 -17.49 3.34
C ALA A 424 25.66 -18.19 3.17
N TRP A 425 25.04 -18.69 4.25
CA TRP A 425 23.67 -19.21 4.20
C TRP A 425 22.67 -18.10 3.86
N HIS A 426 22.81 -16.92 4.48
CA HIS A 426 21.96 -15.77 4.14
C HIS A 426 22.07 -15.42 2.65
N ASN A 427 23.28 -15.47 2.09
CA ASN A 427 23.48 -15.20 0.67
C ASN A 427 22.85 -16.24 -0.24
N VAL A 428 22.78 -17.51 0.17
CA VAL A 428 22.10 -18.57 -0.58
C VAL A 428 20.61 -18.24 -0.69
N LEU A 429 19.96 -17.92 0.43
CA LEU A 429 18.54 -17.58 0.41
C LEU A 429 18.27 -16.26 -0.33
N LEU A 430 19.01 -15.20 0.01
CA LEU A 430 18.77 -13.86 -0.53
C LEU A 430 19.11 -13.72 -2.01
N ASN A 431 20.12 -14.43 -2.54
CA ASN A 431 20.60 -14.19 -3.90
C ASN A 431 20.39 -15.38 -4.85
N THR A 432 20.00 -16.55 -4.32
CA THR A 432 19.78 -17.75 -5.13
C THR A 432 18.34 -18.23 -4.96
N GLU A 433 17.94 -18.64 -3.76
CA GLU A 433 16.65 -19.33 -3.59
C GLU A 433 15.46 -18.41 -3.80
N ILE A 434 15.37 -17.29 -3.06
CA ILE A 434 14.23 -16.35 -3.21
C ILE A 434 14.09 -15.89 -4.67
N PRO A 435 15.14 -15.43 -5.38
CA PRO A 435 15.03 -15.12 -6.80
C PRO A 435 14.56 -16.29 -7.67
N TYR A 436 15.01 -17.51 -7.39
CA TYR A 436 14.59 -18.70 -8.13
C TYR A 436 13.12 -19.02 -7.93
N LEU A 437 12.59 -18.91 -6.70
CA LEU A 437 11.16 -19.11 -6.42
C LEU A 437 10.28 -18.19 -7.29
N PHE A 438 10.69 -16.93 -7.45
CA PHE A 438 9.96 -15.92 -8.23
C PHE A 438 10.08 -16.11 -9.75
N GLU A 439 10.90 -17.06 -10.24
CA GLU A 439 10.83 -17.49 -11.64
C GLU A 439 9.54 -18.30 -11.94
N TRP A 440 8.91 -18.84 -10.89
CA TRP A 440 7.71 -19.68 -10.96
C TRP A 440 6.40 -18.93 -10.71
N GLY A 441 6.46 -17.61 -10.52
CA GLY A 441 5.28 -16.80 -10.27
C GLY A 441 5.61 -15.48 -9.59
N ASP A 442 4.69 -14.52 -9.74
CA ASP A 442 4.77 -13.23 -9.07
C ASP A 442 4.12 -13.30 -7.68
N TYR A 443 4.81 -13.89 -6.70
CA TYR A 443 4.28 -14.09 -5.35
C TYR A 443 4.18 -12.79 -4.56
N ASP A 444 3.19 -12.69 -3.66
CA ASP A 444 2.98 -11.52 -2.79
C ASP A 444 3.84 -11.59 -1.51
N GLY A 445 4.39 -12.76 -1.17
CA GLY A 445 5.18 -12.93 0.04
C GLY A 445 5.82 -14.30 0.21
N LEU A 446 6.42 -14.51 1.37
CA LEU A 446 7.09 -15.73 1.80
C LEU A 446 6.39 -16.35 3.02
N MET A 447 6.04 -17.63 2.92
CA MET A 447 5.72 -18.48 4.06
C MET A 447 7.04 -19.14 4.52
N MET A 448 7.65 -18.57 5.56
CA MET A 448 8.99 -18.95 6.01
C MET A 448 8.92 -20.06 7.07
N ASP A 449 9.58 -21.18 6.82
CA ASP A 449 9.54 -22.35 7.70
C ASP A 449 10.81 -22.53 8.55
N MET A 450 10.71 -23.40 9.56
CA MET A 450 11.81 -23.85 10.42
C MET A 450 12.52 -22.75 11.22
N LEU A 451 11.81 -21.67 11.56
CA LEU A 451 12.32 -20.64 12.47
C LEU A 451 12.58 -21.17 13.88
N ASP A 452 11.83 -22.18 14.30
CA ASP A 452 11.95 -22.92 15.56
C ASP A 452 13.13 -23.92 15.58
N THR A 453 13.92 -24.01 14.50
CA THR A 453 15.26 -24.65 14.52
C THR A 453 16.11 -24.13 15.68
N VAL A 454 15.92 -22.86 16.06
CA VAL A 454 16.61 -22.23 17.20
C VAL A 454 16.21 -22.82 18.55
N ASP A 455 15.07 -23.50 18.66
CA ASP A 455 14.65 -24.19 19.89
C ASP A 455 15.36 -25.54 20.03
N VAL A 456 15.79 -26.14 18.90
CA VAL A 456 16.64 -27.33 18.84
C VAL A 456 18.13 -26.96 18.98
N LEU A 457 18.56 -25.88 18.32
CA LEU A 457 19.93 -25.37 18.29
C LEU A 457 19.96 -23.88 18.72
N PRO A 458 19.89 -23.58 20.03
CA PRO A 458 19.77 -22.20 20.55
C PRO A 458 20.89 -21.24 20.15
N GLU A 459 22.08 -21.76 19.81
CA GLU A 459 23.18 -20.96 19.29
C GLU A 459 22.86 -20.27 17.96
N LEU A 460 21.88 -20.76 17.21
CA LEU A 460 21.49 -20.25 15.90
C LEU A 460 20.56 -19.03 15.97
N LYS A 461 19.99 -18.74 17.15
CA LYS A 461 19.03 -17.63 17.35
C LYS A 461 19.49 -16.29 16.78
N PRO A 462 20.73 -15.80 17.03
CA PRO A 462 21.16 -14.50 16.51
C PRO A 462 21.21 -14.47 14.97
N GLY A 463 21.62 -15.58 14.35
CA GLY A 463 21.68 -15.74 12.91
C GLY A 463 20.30 -15.76 12.26
N MET A 464 19.33 -16.42 12.90
CA MET A 464 17.93 -16.46 12.43
C MET A 464 17.27 -15.08 12.45
N ILE A 465 17.39 -14.33 13.57
CA ILE A 465 16.87 -12.96 13.67
C ILE A 465 17.48 -12.06 12.58
N GLU A 466 18.79 -12.16 12.39
CA GLU A 466 19.51 -11.39 11.38
C GLU A 466 19.11 -11.78 9.95
N LEU A 467 18.81 -13.05 9.70
CA LEU A 467 18.33 -13.53 8.41
C LEU A 467 16.97 -12.93 8.06
N VAL A 468 15.98 -13.02 8.97
CA VAL A 468 14.64 -12.44 8.77
C VAL A 468 14.74 -10.93 8.50
N ARG A 469 15.53 -10.21 9.31
CA ARG A 469 15.78 -8.78 9.11
C ARG A 469 16.35 -8.49 7.73
N LYS A 470 17.33 -9.28 7.25
CA LYS A 470 17.92 -9.10 5.91
C LYS A 470 16.95 -9.43 4.78
N ILE A 471 16.08 -10.43 4.95
CA ILE A 471 15.03 -10.75 3.98
C ILE A 471 14.11 -9.53 3.85
N HIS A 472 13.59 -9.02 4.97
CA HIS A 472 12.76 -7.83 5.01
C HIS A 472 13.45 -6.60 4.38
N GLU A 473 14.71 -6.34 4.70
CA GLU A 473 15.45 -5.21 4.12
C GLU A 473 15.73 -5.35 2.63
N ARG A 474 15.92 -6.58 2.15
CA ARG A 474 16.25 -6.85 0.74
C ARG A 474 15.01 -6.89 -0.15
N TYR A 475 13.90 -7.31 0.42
CA TYR A 475 12.60 -7.54 -0.20
C TYR A 475 11.50 -6.86 0.63
N PRO A 476 11.52 -5.52 0.74
CA PRO A 476 10.61 -4.78 1.63
C PRO A 476 9.14 -4.89 1.23
N ASP A 477 8.89 -5.20 -0.04
CA ASP A 477 7.55 -5.30 -0.64
C ASP A 477 6.90 -6.68 -0.38
N LEU A 478 7.66 -7.67 0.11
CA LEU A 478 7.14 -9.03 0.37
C LEU A 478 6.50 -9.13 1.75
N LEU A 479 5.32 -9.76 1.81
CA LEU A 479 4.73 -10.22 3.06
C LEU A 479 5.61 -11.33 3.66
N LEU A 480 6.01 -11.20 4.92
CA LEU A 480 6.81 -12.20 5.62
C LEU A 480 5.96 -12.88 6.68
N VAL A 481 5.69 -14.18 6.47
CA VAL A 481 4.84 -14.99 7.35
C VAL A 481 5.66 -16.14 7.92
N PRO A 482 6.25 -15.99 9.12
CA PRO A 482 6.89 -17.11 9.80
C PRO A 482 5.88 -18.19 10.21
N ASN A 483 6.24 -19.45 9.96
CA ASN A 483 5.64 -20.61 10.61
C ASN A 483 6.27 -20.79 12.00
N ARG A 484 5.48 -20.64 13.05
CA ARG A 484 5.91 -20.74 14.45
C ARG A 484 7.09 -19.81 14.76
N GLY A 485 8.21 -20.36 15.25
CA GLY A 485 9.37 -19.58 15.69
C GLY A 485 9.10 -18.68 16.89
N PHE A 486 8.19 -19.08 17.80
CA PHE A 486 7.71 -18.24 18.91
C PHE A 486 8.84 -17.65 19.75
N SER A 487 9.97 -18.34 19.89
CA SER A 487 11.10 -17.86 20.66
C SER A 487 11.87 -16.71 20.00
N VAL A 488 11.76 -16.50 18.68
CA VAL A 488 12.36 -15.36 17.95
C VAL A 488 11.37 -14.26 17.59
N LEU A 489 10.07 -14.54 17.63
CA LEU A 489 9.02 -13.56 17.32
C LEU A 489 9.18 -12.21 18.03
N PRO A 490 9.51 -12.12 19.34
CA PRO A 490 9.69 -10.83 20.03
C PRO A 490 10.80 -9.95 19.43
N GLU A 491 11.75 -10.55 18.71
CA GLU A 491 12.87 -9.83 18.08
C GLU A 491 12.68 -9.58 16.58
N ILE A 492 11.68 -10.20 15.95
CA ILE A 492 11.40 -10.05 14.51
C ILE A 492 10.02 -9.48 14.20
N SER A 493 9.19 -9.22 15.21
CA SER A 493 7.79 -8.78 15.07
C SER A 493 7.62 -7.54 14.19
N SER A 494 8.55 -6.59 14.25
CA SER A 494 8.56 -5.39 13.40
C SER A 494 8.92 -5.63 11.93
N HIS A 495 9.17 -6.88 11.53
CA HIS A 495 9.59 -7.28 10.19
C HIS A 495 8.63 -8.25 9.51
N ILE A 496 7.61 -8.74 10.21
CA ILE A 496 6.66 -9.74 9.72
C ILE A 496 5.27 -9.14 9.52
N ASP A 497 4.40 -9.86 8.82
CA ASP A 497 3.08 -9.37 8.41
C ASP A 497 1.93 -10.24 8.92
N ALA A 498 2.21 -11.52 9.22
CA ALA A 498 1.30 -12.46 9.87
C ALA A 498 2.15 -13.53 10.60
N VAL A 499 1.53 -14.36 11.43
CA VAL A 499 2.19 -15.55 12.01
C VAL A 499 1.37 -16.79 11.67
N LYS A 500 2.00 -17.81 11.09
CA LYS A 500 1.38 -19.14 10.98
C LYS A 500 1.58 -19.91 12.28
N TYR A 501 0.49 -20.42 12.85
CA TYR A 501 0.50 -21.32 14.00
C TYR A 501 0.04 -22.70 13.57
N GLU A 502 0.99 -23.54 13.20
CA GLU A 502 0.77 -24.96 12.93
C GLU A 502 0.61 -25.75 14.25
N GLY A 503 -0.39 -26.63 14.35
CA GLY A 503 -0.66 -27.46 15.52
C GLY A 503 -1.25 -26.71 16.73
N MET A 504 -2.05 -25.67 16.52
CA MET A 504 -2.67 -24.87 17.61
C MET A 504 -3.67 -25.68 18.47
N CYS A 505 -4.32 -26.67 17.88
CA CYS A 505 -5.38 -27.47 18.49
C CYS A 505 -5.25 -28.96 18.21
N ALA A 506 -4.82 -29.35 17.01
CA ALA A 506 -4.66 -30.74 16.63
C ALA A 506 -3.44 -30.94 15.73
N THR A 507 -2.72 -32.02 16.00
CA THR A 507 -1.49 -32.37 15.29
C THR A 507 -1.45 -33.86 14.99
N TYR A 508 -0.36 -34.31 14.36
CA TYR A 508 -0.14 -35.68 13.94
C TYR A 508 1.09 -36.30 14.64
N ASP A 509 0.91 -37.48 15.21
CA ASP A 509 2.00 -38.28 15.76
C ASP A 509 2.52 -39.23 14.67
N PHE A 510 3.77 -39.04 14.25
CA PHE A 510 4.42 -39.86 13.23
C PHE A 510 4.77 -41.28 13.70
N ASP A 511 4.99 -41.49 15.00
CA ASP A 511 5.28 -42.81 15.59
C ASP A 511 4.02 -43.66 15.64
N THR A 512 2.89 -43.07 16.08
CA THR A 512 1.62 -43.79 16.21
C THR A 512 0.73 -43.70 14.97
N GLN A 513 1.10 -42.86 14.01
CA GLN A 513 0.35 -42.57 12.78
C GLN A 513 -1.09 -42.14 13.07
N SER A 514 -1.27 -41.24 14.04
CA SER A 514 -2.59 -40.83 14.51
C SER A 514 -2.68 -39.35 14.86
N TYR A 515 -3.88 -38.78 14.63
CA TYR A 515 -4.18 -37.40 14.98
C TYR A 515 -4.64 -37.29 16.44
N TYR A 516 -4.16 -36.26 17.14
CA TYR A 516 -4.51 -36.02 18.54
C TYR A 516 -4.62 -34.52 18.83
N TYR A 517 -5.32 -34.17 19.91
CA TYR A 517 -5.44 -32.78 20.36
C TYR A 517 -4.16 -32.30 21.05
N GLU A 518 -3.72 -31.11 20.67
CA GLU A 518 -2.62 -30.37 21.25
C GLU A 518 -3.13 -29.03 21.78
N ASP A 519 -2.66 -28.62 22.95
CA ASP A 519 -2.99 -27.31 23.54
C ASP A 519 -1.82 -26.87 24.42
N ASP A 520 -0.98 -25.97 23.89
CA ASP A 520 0.10 -25.35 24.64
C ASP A 520 -0.24 -23.90 25.00
N ASP A 521 -0.71 -23.69 26.22
CA ASP A 521 -1.01 -22.37 26.75
C ASP A 521 0.24 -21.45 26.82
N ASN A 522 1.47 -21.98 26.85
CA ASN A 522 2.68 -21.16 26.90
C ASN A 522 2.99 -20.54 25.54
N GLU A 523 2.88 -21.30 24.46
CA GLU A 523 3.05 -20.81 23.09
C GLU A 523 2.02 -19.73 22.78
N MET A 524 0.75 -19.98 23.13
CA MET A 524 -0.32 -18.99 23.04
C MET A 524 0.00 -17.72 23.84
N ALA A 525 0.57 -17.84 25.05
CA ALA A 525 0.94 -16.67 25.85
C ALA A 525 2.08 -15.87 25.21
N ILE A 526 3.08 -16.53 24.62
CA ILE A 526 4.16 -15.87 23.88
C ILE A 526 3.59 -15.15 22.66
N LEU A 527 2.78 -15.85 21.84
CA LEU A 527 2.14 -15.28 20.67
C LEU A 527 1.32 -14.04 21.04
N THR A 528 0.43 -14.15 22.02
CA THR A 528 -0.40 -13.03 22.51
C THR A 528 0.47 -11.85 22.92
N SER A 529 1.58 -12.08 23.64
CA SER A 529 2.48 -10.99 24.06
C SER A 529 3.18 -10.28 22.89
N VAL A 530 3.47 -10.99 21.81
CA VAL A 530 4.06 -10.39 20.61
C VAL A 530 3.01 -9.60 19.81
N LEU A 531 1.81 -10.16 19.71
CA LEU A 531 0.72 -9.54 18.94
C LEU A 531 0.15 -8.29 19.62
N GLU A 532 0.23 -8.17 20.95
CA GLU A 532 -0.18 -6.95 21.69
C GLU A 532 0.52 -5.69 21.17
N ASP A 533 1.77 -5.81 20.71
CA ASP A 533 2.58 -4.67 20.25
C ASP A 533 2.51 -4.45 18.72
N HIS A 534 1.94 -5.39 17.95
CA HIS A 534 2.08 -5.41 16.48
C HIS A 534 0.82 -5.78 15.66
N ASN A 535 -0.27 -6.24 16.31
CA ASN A 535 -1.60 -6.50 15.72
C ASN A 535 -1.60 -7.19 14.33
N VAL A 536 -0.79 -8.24 14.15
CA VAL A 536 -0.79 -9.05 12.91
C VAL A 536 -1.74 -10.25 13.02
N PRO A 537 -2.37 -10.70 11.91
CA PRO A 537 -3.25 -11.87 11.94
C PRO A 537 -2.50 -13.18 12.18
N VAL A 538 -3.23 -14.17 12.71
CA VAL A 538 -2.73 -15.53 12.95
C VAL A 538 -3.34 -16.49 11.94
N LEU A 539 -2.50 -17.12 11.13
CA LEU A 539 -2.89 -18.19 10.21
C LEU A 539 -2.77 -19.54 10.95
N ALA A 540 -3.86 -19.99 11.57
CA ALA A 540 -3.87 -21.24 12.33
C ALA A 540 -4.02 -22.43 11.38
N LEU A 541 -3.12 -23.41 11.47
CA LEU A 541 -3.19 -24.67 10.72
C LEU A 541 -3.23 -25.84 11.69
N ASP A 542 -4.28 -26.66 11.60
CA ASP A 542 -4.36 -27.91 12.35
C ASP A 542 -4.34 -29.13 11.44
N HIS A 543 -3.66 -30.20 11.88
CA HIS A 543 -3.63 -31.44 11.14
C HIS A 543 -4.79 -32.36 11.55
N VAL A 544 -5.70 -32.65 10.62
CA VAL A 544 -6.89 -33.49 10.83
C VAL A 544 -7.28 -34.23 9.55
N ASP A 545 -7.67 -35.51 9.66
CA ASP A 545 -8.21 -36.29 8.53
C ASP A 545 -9.74 -36.15 8.44
N THR A 546 -10.19 -35.12 7.74
CA THR A 546 -11.61 -34.82 7.53
C THR A 546 -12.32 -35.80 6.60
N SER A 547 -11.62 -36.75 5.97
CA SER A 547 -12.28 -37.85 5.24
C SER A 547 -13.03 -38.79 6.19
N THR A 548 -12.78 -38.68 7.49
CA THR A 548 -13.42 -39.46 8.54
C THR A 548 -14.36 -38.61 9.39
N ALA A 549 -15.47 -39.20 9.86
CA ALA A 549 -16.40 -38.53 10.78
C ALA A 549 -15.73 -38.11 12.11
N ALA A 550 -14.66 -38.80 12.54
CA ALA A 550 -13.90 -38.41 13.72
C ALA A 550 -13.06 -37.16 13.47
N GLY A 551 -12.42 -37.07 12.30
CA GLY A 551 -11.67 -35.88 11.90
C GLY A 551 -12.57 -34.67 11.64
N GLU A 552 -13.77 -34.84 11.07
CA GLU A 552 -14.76 -33.74 10.98
C GLU A 552 -15.13 -33.16 12.35
N VAL A 553 -15.31 -34.02 13.37
CA VAL A 553 -15.58 -33.57 14.74
C VAL A 553 -14.38 -32.84 15.34
N MET A 554 -13.16 -33.32 15.08
CA MET A 554 -11.93 -32.70 15.55
C MET A 554 -11.70 -31.34 14.88
N ALA A 555 -11.87 -31.26 13.57
CA ALA A 555 -11.81 -30.03 12.77
C ALA A 555 -12.76 -28.95 13.33
N ARG A 556 -14.02 -29.32 13.58
CA ARG A 556 -15.00 -28.39 14.17
C ARG A 556 -14.60 -27.92 15.58
N ALA A 557 -14.08 -28.82 16.41
CA ALA A 557 -13.61 -28.45 17.74
C ALA A 557 -12.44 -27.45 17.68
N CYS A 558 -11.52 -27.61 16.72
CA CYS A 558 -10.40 -26.71 16.53
C CYS A 558 -10.79 -25.36 15.93
N TYR A 559 -11.73 -25.35 14.99
CA TYR A 559 -12.35 -24.10 14.54
C TYR A 559 -13.02 -23.32 15.69
N ASP A 560 -13.83 -24.01 16.51
CA ASP A 560 -14.49 -23.39 17.67
C ASP A 560 -13.45 -22.86 18.67
N LYS A 561 -12.33 -23.56 18.86
CA LYS A 561 -11.21 -23.12 19.70
C LYS A 561 -10.52 -21.87 19.12
N ALA A 562 -10.30 -21.80 17.81
CA ALA A 562 -9.74 -20.61 17.14
C ALA A 562 -10.63 -19.38 17.38
N ARG A 563 -11.95 -19.52 17.20
CA ARG A 563 -12.92 -18.47 17.46
C ARG A 563 -12.97 -18.07 18.94
N GLN A 564 -12.78 -19.02 19.86
CA GLN A 564 -12.65 -18.72 21.27
C GLN A 564 -11.39 -17.88 21.55
N ARG A 565 -10.22 -18.25 20.99
CA ARG A 565 -8.97 -17.50 21.17
C ARG A 565 -9.08 -16.07 20.60
N GLU A 566 -9.71 -15.90 19.45
CA GLU A 566 -10.02 -14.57 18.89
C GLU A 566 -10.87 -13.73 19.86
N GLN A 567 -11.92 -14.31 20.47
CA GLN A 567 -12.73 -13.59 21.47
C GLN A 567 -11.96 -13.25 22.76
N GLU A 568 -11.03 -14.12 23.17
CA GLU A 568 -10.24 -13.95 24.39
C GLU A 568 -9.13 -12.91 24.23
N THR A 569 -8.51 -12.86 23.04
CA THR A 569 -7.31 -12.07 22.78
C THR A 569 -7.58 -10.79 21.98
N GLY A 570 -8.63 -10.77 21.16
CA GLY A 570 -8.92 -9.70 20.21
C GLY A 570 -8.15 -9.81 18.89
N PHE A 571 -7.27 -10.81 18.71
CA PHE A 571 -6.55 -11.02 17.45
C PHE A 571 -7.35 -11.86 16.45
N ASN A 572 -7.19 -11.58 15.16
CA ASN A 572 -7.84 -12.35 14.09
C ASN A 572 -7.14 -13.72 13.90
N PHE A 573 -7.83 -14.81 14.23
CA PHE A 573 -7.36 -16.19 14.06
C PHE A 573 -8.01 -16.84 12.84
N ILE A 574 -7.36 -16.79 11.69
CA ILE A 574 -7.87 -17.38 10.45
C ILE A 574 -7.52 -18.87 10.44
N TRP A 575 -8.53 -19.72 10.59
CA TRP A 575 -8.34 -21.14 10.82
C TRP A 575 -8.43 -21.96 9.53
N TYR A 576 -7.45 -22.84 9.34
CA TYR A 576 -7.38 -23.84 8.29
C TYR A 576 -7.05 -25.21 8.87
N ALA A 577 -7.45 -26.26 8.16
CA ALA A 577 -7.09 -27.64 8.48
C ALA A 577 -6.64 -28.36 7.22
N ASN A 578 -5.71 -29.31 7.37
CA ASN A 578 -5.40 -30.31 6.34
C ASN A 578 -5.02 -31.65 6.95
N ALA A 579 -5.14 -32.74 6.17
CA ALA A 579 -4.45 -33.97 6.53
C ALA A 579 -2.94 -33.77 6.34
N VAL A 580 -2.10 -34.52 7.04
CA VAL A 580 -0.63 -34.49 6.81
C VAL A 580 -0.27 -34.89 5.36
N THR A 581 -1.17 -35.59 4.67
CA THR A 581 -1.09 -35.89 3.22
C THR A 581 -1.36 -34.69 2.31
N GLN A 582 -1.63 -33.50 2.88
CA GLN A 582 -1.94 -32.25 2.15
C GLN A 582 -3.17 -32.36 1.25
N ASP A 583 -4.11 -33.25 1.57
CA ASP A 583 -5.43 -33.27 0.95
C ASP A 583 -6.14 -31.96 1.31
N LEU A 584 -6.60 -31.18 0.32
CA LEU A 584 -7.37 -29.95 0.54
C LEU A 584 -8.71 -30.31 1.20
N PRO A 585 -8.97 -29.98 2.49
CA PRO A 585 -10.20 -30.45 3.10
C PRO A 585 -11.32 -29.42 3.08
N VAL A 586 -12.45 -29.95 2.61
CA VAL A 586 -13.88 -29.68 2.86
C VAL A 586 -14.29 -28.39 3.59
N TRP A 587 -14.85 -27.44 2.83
CA TRP A 587 -15.43 -26.16 3.30
C TRP A 587 -16.96 -26.13 3.39
N ASP A 588 -17.66 -27.21 3.01
CA ASP A 588 -19.12 -27.21 2.84
C ASP A 588 -19.91 -26.90 4.13
N TRP A 589 -19.25 -26.69 5.28
CA TRP A 589 -19.82 -26.55 6.62
C TRP A 589 -19.49 -25.22 7.34
N LEU A 590 -18.61 -24.40 6.77
CA LEU A 590 -18.38 -23.03 7.22
C LEU A 590 -19.45 -22.13 6.59
N PRO A 591 -19.81 -20.98 7.19
CA PRO A 591 -20.99 -20.18 6.80
C PRO A 591 -20.80 -19.43 5.47
N PHE A 592 -20.27 -20.10 4.46
CA PHE A 592 -20.20 -19.67 3.07
C PHE A 592 -21.40 -20.18 2.25
N SER A 593 -22.44 -20.68 2.93
CA SER A 593 -23.75 -20.92 2.35
C SER A 593 -24.75 -19.86 2.81
N GLU A 594 -24.60 -18.64 2.31
CA GLU A 594 -25.71 -17.76 1.92
C GLU A 594 -25.25 -16.70 0.91
#